data_AF-A0A563VUR6-F1
#
_entry.id   AF-A0A563VUR6-F1
#
_cell.length_a   1.000
_cell.length_b   1.000
_cell.length_c   1.000
_cell.angle_alpha   90.00
_cell.angle_beta   90.00
_cell.angle_gamma   90.00
#
_symmetry.space_group_name_H-M   'P 1'
#
loop_
_entity.id
_entity.type
_entity.pdbx_description
1 polymer ?
#
loop_
_entity_poly.entity_id
_entity_poly.type
_entity_poly.pdbx_seq_one_letter_code
_entity_poly.pdbx_strand_id
1 'polypeptide(L)'
;MRDGIVQVYNQNAATNKVYAEIKGYWASDRTSVDGKYLILGNEGKEFIVTNGQGVYKTGEQIITSKVTTTVGEAATTEIRNLTFNDESPIEALEKLKEVQRSPNIYLSGELTVDFPEDVKIPIEPNQMATAALSGSNLKLFYCPIDTAIALLRDQYAIGNIEIKIIS
;
A
#
# COMPACT_ATOMS: atom_id res chain seq x y z
N MET A 1 2.61 23.20 -9.45
CA MET A 1 1.28 22.57 -9.69
C MET A 1 1.08 21.30 -8.87
N ARG A 2 2.05 20.36 -8.81
CA ARG A 2 1.90 19.15 -7.97
C ARG A 2 1.96 19.40 -6.44
N ASP A 3 2.54 20.51 -5.99
CA ASP A 3 2.61 20.78 -4.54
C ASP A 3 1.22 21.06 -3.93
N GLY A 4 0.31 21.68 -4.69
CA GLY A 4 -1.05 21.96 -4.22
C GLY A 4 -1.92 20.70 -4.06
N ILE A 5 -1.75 19.70 -4.94
CA ILE A 5 -2.51 18.44 -4.85
C ILE A 5 -2.01 17.56 -3.69
N VAL A 6 -0.70 17.62 -3.37
CA VAL A 6 -0.12 16.97 -2.19
C VAL A 6 -0.58 17.66 -0.89
N GLN A 7 -0.69 19.00 -0.91
CA GLN A 7 -1.22 19.74 0.24
C GLN A 7 -2.67 19.35 0.55
N VAL A 8 -3.54 19.22 -0.45
CA VAL A 8 -4.92 18.75 -0.25
C VAL A 8 -4.93 17.37 0.41
N TYR A 9 -4.07 16.45 -0.03
CA TYR A 9 -3.92 15.14 0.60
C TYR A 9 -3.52 15.27 2.08
N ASN A 10 -2.42 15.95 2.37
CA ASN A 10 -1.89 16.07 3.72
C ASN A 10 -2.87 16.74 4.70
N GLN A 11 -3.70 17.66 4.23
CA GLN A 11 -4.68 18.37 5.05
C GLN A 11 -5.94 17.54 5.36
N ASN A 12 -6.29 16.58 4.51
CA ASN A 12 -7.59 15.91 4.57
C ASN A 12 -7.51 14.40 4.84
N ALA A 13 -6.36 13.75 4.59
CA ALA A 13 -6.22 12.30 4.68
C ALA A 13 -6.48 11.73 6.09
N ALA A 14 -6.36 12.53 7.15
CA ALA A 14 -6.64 12.09 8.51
C ALA A 14 -8.15 11.88 8.76
N THR A 15 -9.02 12.62 8.07
CA THR A 15 -10.46 12.70 8.36
C THR A 15 -11.36 12.41 7.17
N ASN A 16 -10.79 12.24 5.97
CA ASN A 16 -11.52 11.91 4.75
C ASN A 16 -10.70 10.98 3.87
N LYS A 17 -11.39 10.20 3.03
CA LYS A 17 -10.74 9.59 1.88
C LYS A 17 -10.38 10.66 0.89
N VAL A 18 -9.13 10.63 0.44
CA VAL A 18 -8.64 11.56 -0.57
C VAL A 18 -8.31 10.77 -1.83
N TYR A 19 -8.84 11.23 -2.96
CA TYR A 19 -8.71 10.55 -4.23
C TYR A 19 -7.90 11.37 -5.22
N ALA A 20 -7.12 10.67 -6.03
CA ALA A 20 -6.49 11.20 -7.23
C ALA A 20 -7.38 10.90 -8.44
N GLU A 21 -7.89 11.94 -9.07
CA GLU A 21 -8.47 11.88 -10.41
C GLU A 21 -7.33 11.97 -11.42
N ILE A 22 -6.99 10.84 -12.02
CA ILE A 22 -5.84 10.69 -12.90
C ILE A 22 -6.31 10.68 -14.35
N LYS A 23 -5.60 11.41 -15.21
CA LYS A 23 -5.55 11.15 -16.64
C LYS A 23 -4.15 10.73 -17.04
N GLY A 24 -4.03 9.70 -17.86
CA GLY A 24 -2.72 9.14 -18.20
C GLY A 24 -2.79 7.79 -18.91
N TYR A 25 -1.69 7.07 -18.85
CA TYR A 25 -1.55 5.76 -19.48
C TYR A 25 -0.63 4.84 -18.67
N TRP A 26 -0.83 3.52 -18.80
CA TRP A 26 0.07 2.54 -18.21
C TRP A 26 1.44 2.67 -18.88
N ALA A 27 2.51 2.58 -18.09
CA ALA A 27 3.86 2.71 -18.63
C ALA A 27 4.25 1.58 -19.59
N SER A 28 3.69 0.40 -19.37
CA SER A 28 3.96 -0.85 -20.09
C SER A 28 3.38 -0.89 -21.51
N ASP A 29 2.08 -0.60 -21.65
CA ASP A 29 1.32 -0.81 -22.88
C ASP A 29 0.68 0.45 -23.44
N ARG A 30 0.78 1.57 -22.71
CA ARG A 30 0.23 2.88 -23.08
C ARG A 30 -1.29 2.93 -23.23
N THR A 31 -2.00 1.92 -22.77
CA THR A 31 -3.46 1.97 -22.68
C THR A 31 -3.89 2.95 -21.59
N SER A 32 -5.11 3.50 -21.73
CA SER A 32 -5.62 4.54 -20.84
C SER A 32 -5.82 4.03 -19.42
N VAL A 33 -5.49 4.89 -18.44
CA VAL A 33 -5.67 4.64 -17.00
C VAL A 33 -6.53 5.70 -16.33
N ASP A 34 -7.25 6.46 -17.16
CA ASP A 34 -8.11 7.54 -16.71
C ASP A 34 -9.11 7.03 -15.67
N GLY A 35 -9.13 7.67 -14.50
CA GLY A 35 -10.01 7.22 -13.42
C GLY A 35 -9.69 7.83 -12.06
N LYS A 36 -10.47 7.37 -11.09
CA LYS A 36 -10.40 7.80 -9.70
C LYS A 36 -9.70 6.73 -8.86
N TYR A 37 -8.66 7.13 -8.13
CA TYR A 37 -7.86 6.24 -7.30
C TYR A 37 -7.77 6.78 -5.88
N LEU A 38 -7.88 5.93 -4.87
CA LEU A 38 -7.66 6.31 -3.47
C LEU A 38 -6.16 6.55 -3.26
N ILE A 39 -5.79 7.65 -2.61
CA ILE A 39 -4.39 7.97 -2.28
C ILE A 39 -4.01 7.27 -0.97
N LEU A 40 -3.05 6.36 -1.04
CA LEU A 40 -2.49 5.64 0.11
C LEU A 40 -1.34 6.41 0.75
N GLY A 41 -0.61 7.21 -0.02
CA GLY A 41 0.52 7.99 0.45
C GLY A 41 1.19 8.75 -0.69
N ASN A 42 2.34 9.34 -0.40
CA ASN A 42 3.14 10.01 -1.41
C ASN A 42 4.63 9.78 -1.17
N GLU A 43 5.38 9.66 -2.27
CA GLU A 43 6.83 9.62 -2.28
C GLU A 43 7.34 10.82 -3.08
N GLY A 44 7.84 11.83 -2.38
CA GLY A 44 8.14 13.13 -2.97
C GLY A 44 6.88 13.75 -3.59
N LYS A 45 6.88 13.89 -4.92
CA LYS A 45 5.78 14.50 -5.71
C LYS A 45 4.86 13.47 -6.38
N GLU A 46 5.12 12.19 -6.19
CA GLU A 46 4.32 11.11 -6.74
C GLU A 46 3.41 10.51 -5.68
N PHE A 47 2.23 10.06 -6.08
CA PHE A 47 1.28 9.41 -5.20
C PHE A 47 1.41 7.89 -5.31
N ILE A 48 1.26 7.23 -4.17
CA ILE A 48 0.91 5.82 -4.08
C ILE A 48 -0.61 5.74 -4.02
N VAL A 49 -1.22 5.03 -4.98
CA VAL A 49 -2.66 5.01 -5.17
C VAL A 49 -3.19 3.60 -5.38
N THR A 50 -4.49 3.40 -5.15
CA THR A 50 -5.17 2.14 -5.40
C THR A 50 -6.54 2.37 -6.05
N ASN A 51 -6.95 1.44 -6.91
CA ASN A 51 -8.32 1.33 -7.43
C ASN A 51 -9.10 0.18 -6.76
N GLY A 52 -8.56 -0.42 -5.69
CA GLY A 52 -9.12 -1.60 -5.02
C GLY A 52 -8.69 -2.95 -5.63
N GLN A 53 -8.10 -2.97 -6.82
CA GLN A 53 -7.57 -4.19 -7.46
C GLN A 53 -6.05 -4.32 -7.30
N GLY A 54 -5.35 -3.19 -7.21
CA GLY A 54 -3.91 -3.15 -7.10
C GLY A 54 -3.40 -1.86 -6.46
N VAL A 55 -2.09 -1.81 -6.23
CA VAL A 55 -1.38 -0.62 -5.76
C VAL A 55 -0.48 -0.12 -6.89
N TYR A 56 -0.45 1.20 -7.08
CA TYR A 56 0.24 1.83 -8.20
C TYR A 56 0.96 3.08 -7.73
N LYS A 57 2.06 3.41 -8.40
CA LYS A 57 2.76 4.67 -8.19
C LYS A 57 2.70 5.54 -9.44
N THR A 58 2.32 6.80 -9.25
CA THR A 58 2.38 7.78 -10.34
C THR A 58 3.84 8.07 -10.70
N GLY A 59 4.11 8.32 -11.97
CA GLY A 59 5.48 8.49 -12.47
C GLY A 59 6.25 7.18 -12.69
N GLU A 60 5.73 6.04 -12.21
CA GLU A 60 6.28 4.71 -12.47
C GLU A 60 5.31 3.86 -13.28
N GLN A 61 4.38 3.15 -12.65
CA GLN A 61 3.41 2.30 -13.37
C GLN A 61 2.41 3.16 -14.15
N ILE A 62 2.07 4.34 -13.61
CA ILE A 62 1.13 5.27 -14.21
C ILE A 62 1.87 6.52 -14.67
N ILE A 63 1.92 6.74 -15.98
CA ILE A 63 2.45 7.98 -16.53
C ILE A 63 1.31 8.99 -16.64
N THR A 64 1.40 10.07 -15.86
CA THR A 64 0.31 11.03 -15.68
C THR A 64 0.42 12.19 -16.66
N SER A 65 -0.67 12.49 -17.37
CA SER A 65 -0.83 13.73 -18.14
C SER A 65 -1.51 14.82 -17.30
N LYS A 66 -2.41 14.43 -16.40
CA LYS A 66 -3.07 15.31 -15.43
C LYS A 66 -3.37 14.54 -14.16
N VAL A 67 -3.19 15.20 -13.01
CA VAL A 67 -3.64 14.70 -11.70
C VAL A 67 -4.33 15.84 -10.96
N THR A 68 -5.52 15.57 -10.45
CA THR A 68 -6.23 16.46 -9.52
C THR A 68 -6.66 15.68 -8.29
N THR A 69 -6.67 16.33 -7.14
CA THR A 69 -7.09 15.70 -5.88
C THR A 69 -8.51 16.09 -5.54
N THR A 70 -9.32 15.12 -5.13
CA THR A 70 -10.68 15.34 -4.63
C THR A 70 -10.81 14.76 -3.23
N VAL A 71 -11.41 15.54 -2.32
CA VAL A 71 -11.79 15.06 -0.99
C VAL A 71 -13.12 14.32 -1.16
N GLY A 72 -13.14 13.06 -0.74
CA GLY A 72 -14.33 12.21 -0.79
C GLY A 72 -15.05 12.16 0.54
N GLU A 73 -15.58 10.99 0.85
CA GLU A 73 -16.31 10.71 2.08
C GLU A 73 -15.43 10.80 3.32
N ALA A 74 -16.07 11.06 4.47
CA ALA A 74 -15.43 11.00 5.77
C ALA A 74 -14.86 9.60 6.03
N ALA A 75 -13.64 9.56 6.52
CA ALA A 75 -12.93 8.32 6.87
C ALA A 75 -11.90 8.61 7.95
N THR A 76 -11.55 7.60 8.73
CA THR A 76 -10.47 7.69 9.71
C THR A 76 -9.23 6.99 9.15
N THR A 77 -8.12 7.72 9.06
CA THR A 77 -6.82 7.09 8.82
C THR A 77 -6.14 6.82 10.15
N GLU A 78 -5.92 5.55 10.45
CA GLU A 78 -5.19 5.09 11.62
C GLU A 78 -3.85 4.50 11.20
N ILE A 79 -2.78 4.88 11.93
CA ILE A 79 -1.45 4.28 11.80
C ILE A 79 -1.17 3.49 13.06
N ARG A 80 -0.88 2.20 12.90
CA ARG A 80 -0.44 1.30 13.98
C ARG A 80 0.93 0.75 13.68
N ASN A 81 1.68 0.41 14.72
CA ASN A 81 2.95 -0.31 14.56
C ASN A 81 2.81 -1.69 15.21
N LEU A 82 3.25 -2.73 14.51
CA LEU A 82 3.50 -4.05 15.10
C LEU A 82 5.00 -4.32 15.06
N THR A 83 5.50 -4.85 16.16
CA THR A 83 6.88 -5.32 16.31
C THR A 83 6.80 -6.82 16.56
N PHE A 84 7.62 -7.58 15.84
CA PHE A 84 7.77 -9.02 16.03
C PHE A 84 9.16 -9.31 16.56
N ASN A 85 9.24 -10.20 17.55
CA ASN A 85 10.49 -10.64 18.14
C ASN A 85 10.58 -12.17 18.14
N ASP A 86 10.79 -12.71 16.94
CA ASP A 86 10.91 -14.15 16.69
C ASP A 86 9.61 -14.90 17.01
N GLU A 87 8.55 -14.50 16.31
CA GLU A 87 7.21 -15.05 16.49
C GLU A 87 6.46 -15.07 15.16
N SER A 88 5.35 -15.82 15.09
CA SER A 88 4.52 -15.85 13.89
C SER A 88 3.68 -14.57 13.75
N PRO A 89 3.75 -13.86 12.61
CA PRO A 89 2.93 -12.67 12.37
C PRO A 89 1.45 -12.96 12.14
N ILE A 90 1.09 -14.21 11.80
CA ILE A 90 -0.22 -14.56 11.23
C ILE A 90 -1.37 -14.24 12.18
N GLU A 91 -1.29 -14.67 13.44
CA GLU A 91 -2.37 -14.44 14.41
C GLU A 91 -2.66 -12.95 14.59
N ALA A 92 -1.61 -12.12 14.69
CA ALA A 92 -1.75 -10.68 14.85
C ALA A 92 -2.41 -10.02 13.62
N LEU A 93 -2.03 -10.43 12.42
CA LEU A 93 -2.57 -9.89 11.16
C LEU A 93 -4.01 -10.36 10.90
N GLU A 94 -4.33 -11.63 11.15
CA GLU A 94 -5.69 -12.14 11.01
C GLU A 94 -6.64 -11.46 12.00
N LYS A 95 -6.23 -11.35 13.27
CA LYS A 95 -7.01 -10.62 14.29
C LYS A 95 -7.22 -9.16 13.91
N LEU A 96 -6.20 -8.50 13.36
CA LEU A 96 -6.33 -7.12 12.88
C LEU A 96 -7.38 -7.02 11.77
N LYS A 97 -7.33 -7.92 10.78
CA LYS A 97 -8.29 -7.98 9.67
C LYS A 97 -9.72 -8.19 10.17
N GLU A 98 -9.91 -9.09 11.12
CA GLU A 98 -11.22 -9.39 11.72
C GLU A 98 -11.82 -8.21 12.50
N VAL A 99 -10.98 -7.49 13.26
CA VAL A 99 -11.42 -6.38 14.12
C VAL A 99 -11.74 -5.13 13.30
N GLN A 100 -10.89 -4.77 12.33
CA GLN A 100 -11.05 -3.52 11.59
C GLN A 100 -12.18 -3.58 10.55
N ARG A 101 -12.43 -4.76 9.97
CA ARG A 101 -13.42 -4.96 8.89
C ARG A 101 -13.35 -3.93 7.74
N SER A 102 -12.19 -3.29 7.57
CA SER A 102 -11.92 -2.36 6.49
C SER A 102 -11.21 -3.09 5.35
N PRO A 103 -11.59 -2.86 4.09
CA PRO A 103 -10.85 -3.39 2.94
C PRO A 103 -9.52 -2.66 2.69
N ASN A 104 -9.28 -1.51 3.36
CA ASN A 104 -8.13 -0.64 3.10
C ASN A 104 -7.10 -0.74 4.23
N ILE A 105 -6.46 -1.90 4.35
CA ILE A 105 -5.39 -2.16 5.32
C ILE A 105 -4.11 -2.47 4.57
N TYR A 106 -3.09 -1.63 4.76
CA TYR A 106 -1.82 -1.67 4.05
C TYR A 106 -0.64 -1.69 5.00
N LEU A 107 0.33 -2.55 4.73
CA LEU A 107 1.51 -2.77 5.56
C LEU A 107 2.76 -2.25 4.87
N SER A 108 3.58 -1.52 5.61
CA SER A 108 4.89 -1.02 5.17
C SER A 108 5.92 -1.29 6.25
N GLY A 109 7.10 -1.78 5.91
CA GLY A 109 8.12 -2.09 6.92
C GLY A 109 9.08 -3.17 6.46
N GLU A 110 9.87 -3.67 7.40
CA GLU A 110 10.91 -4.66 7.14
C GLU A 110 10.87 -5.74 8.22
N LEU A 111 10.91 -6.99 7.76
CA LEU A 111 10.91 -8.20 8.58
C LEU A 111 12.06 -9.10 8.13
N THR A 112 12.77 -9.67 9.08
CA THR A 112 13.63 -10.84 8.84
C THR A 112 12.77 -12.08 9.03
N VAL A 113 12.74 -12.97 8.03
CA VAL A 113 11.93 -14.21 8.04
C VAL A 113 12.82 -15.45 8.03
N ASP A 114 12.34 -16.53 8.63
CA ASP A 114 13.11 -17.78 8.81
C ASP A 114 13.23 -18.62 7.55
N PHE A 115 12.18 -18.71 6.73
CA PHE A 115 12.15 -19.53 5.52
C PHE A 115 11.90 -18.64 4.28
N PRO A 116 12.87 -17.79 3.89
CA PRO A 116 12.72 -16.89 2.75
C PRO A 116 12.42 -17.62 1.43
N GLU A 117 12.85 -18.88 1.27
CA GLU A 117 12.55 -19.72 0.12
C GLU A 117 11.05 -19.98 -0.08
N ASP A 118 10.25 -19.93 0.98
CA ASP A 118 8.81 -20.17 0.96
C ASP A 118 8.01 -18.89 0.67
N VAL A 119 8.65 -17.72 0.77
CA VAL A 119 8.03 -16.43 0.47
C VAL A 119 7.92 -16.24 -1.05
N LYS A 120 6.71 -16.42 -1.59
CA LYS A 120 6.42 -16.23 -3.02
C LYS A 120 5.85 -14.85 -3.28
N ILE A 121 6.70 -13.91 -3.70
CA ILE A 121 6.26 -12.56 -4.07
C ILE A 121 5.49 -12.61 -5.40
N PRO A 122 4.20 -12.22 -5.43
CA PRO A 122 3.44 -12.16 -6.67
C PRO A 122 3.97 -11.03 -7.56
N ILE A 123 4.07 -11.30 -8.86
CA ILE A 123 4.44 -10.31 -9.87
C ILE A 123 3.20 -10.02 -10.70
N GLU A 124 2.58 -8.88 -10.45
CA GLU A 124 1.40 -8.44 -11.18
C GLU A 124 1.80 -7.41 -12.25
N PRO A 125 1.45 -7.65 -13.54
CA PRO A 125 1.68 -6.67 -14.58
C PRO A 125 1.03 -5.33 -14.23
N ASN A 126 1.76 -4.25 -14.49
CA ASN A 126 1.28 -2.86 -14.32
C ASN A 126 1.00 -2.45 -12.87
N GLN A 127 1.32 -3.28 -11.88
CA GLN A 127 1.22 -2.93 -10.46
C GLN A 127 2.57 -2.60 -9.86
N MET A 128 2.56 -1.79 -8.81
CA MET A 128 3.72 -1.57 -7.97
C MET A 128 4.04 -2.87 -7.22
N ALA A 129 5.31 -3.26 -7.17
CA ALA A 129 5.73 -4.34 -6.29
C ALA A 129 5.53 -3.88 -4.83
N THR A 130 4.65 -4.56 -4.11
CA THR A 130 4.33 -4.22 -2.71
C THR A 130 5.16 -5.02 -1.71
N ALA A 131 5.99 -5.94 -2.19
CA ALA A 131 6.94 -6.69 -1.40
C ALA A 131 8.25 -6.92 -2.18
N ALA A 132 9.37 -6.98 -1.46
CA ALA A 132 10.68 -7.33 -1.99
C ALA A 132 11.43 -8.20 -0.99
N LEU A 133 12.09 -9.26 -1.46
CA LEU A 133 12.86 -10.17 -0.62
C LEU A 133 14.34 -10.11 -1.00
N SER A 134 15.21 -9.92 -0.02
CA SER A 134 16.67 -9.92 -0.19
C SER A 134 17.31 -10.72 0.94
N GLY A 135 17.76 -11.94 0.62
CA GLY A 135 18.15 -12.91 1.66
C GLY A 135 16.95 -13.26 2.53
N SER A 136 17.08 -13.11 3.84
CA SER A 136 15.98 -13.26 4.80
C SER A 136 15.20 -11.96 5.06
N ASN A 137 15.60 -10.83 4.47
CA ASN A 137 14.92 -9.55 4.70
C ASN A 137 13.76 -9.37 3.70
N LEU A 138 12.53 -9.45 4.21
CA LEU A 138 11.29 -9.12 3.53
C LEU A 138 10.92 -7.66 3.81
N LYS A 139 10.88 -6.85 2.75
CA LYS A 139 10.45 -5.46 2.78
C LYS A 139 9.05 -5.35 2.19
N LEU A 140 8.17 -4.61 2.86
CA LEU A 140 6.80 -4.35 2.46
C LEU A 140 6.60 -2.86 2.14
N PHE A 141 5.83 -2.58 1.09
CA PHE A 141 5.52 -1.23 0.61
C PHE A 141 4.02 -1.14 0.30
N TYR A 142 3.23 -0.57 1.21
CA TYR A 142 1.78 -0.51 1.07
C TYR A 142 1.18 -1.87 0.67
N CYS A 143 1.70 -2.96 1.25
CA CYS A 143 1.26 -4.32 0.96
C CYS A 143 -0.14 -4.56 1.50
N PRO A 144 -1.13 -4.95 0.68
CA PRO A 144 -2.45 -5.30 1.17
C PRO A 144 -2.36 -6.41 2.22
N ILE A 145 -3.17 -6.32 3.27
CA ILE A 145 -3.12 -7.29 4.39
C ILE A 145 -3.25 -8.74 3.95
N ASP A 146 -4.08 -9.03 2.94
CA ASP A 146 -4.25 -10.39 2.42
C ASP A 146 -2.99 -10.92 1.73
N THR A 147 -2.31 -10.05 0.98
CA THR A 147 -1.02 -10.39 0.37
C THR A 147 0.03 -10.59 1.46
N ALA A 148 0.09 -9.74 2.48
CA ALA A 148 1.05 -9.89 3.57
C ALA A 148 0.82 -11.19 4.37
N ILE A 149 -0.43 -11.55 4.67
CA ILE A 149 -0.78 -12.83 5.31
C ILE A 149 -0.33 -14.01 4.46
N ALA A 150 -0.53 -13.95 3.14
CA ALA A 150 -0.06 -15.00 2.24
C ALA A 150 1.47 -15.13 2.22
N LEU A 151 2.19 -14.00 2.22
CA LEU A 151 3.66 -13.97 2.21
C LEU A 151 4.28 -14.46 3.52
N LEU A 152 3.63 -14.20 4.65
CA LEU A 152 4.13 -14.52 5.99
C LEU A 152 3.60 -15.84 6.54
N ARG A 153 2.88 -16.61 5.72
CA ARG A 153 2.32 -17.90 6.13
C ARG A 153 3.46 -18.86 6.50
N ASP A 154 3.31 -19.51 7.64
CA ASP A 154 4.28 -20.45 8.20
C ASP A 154 5.69 -19.85 8.43
N GLN A 155 5.78 -18.51 8.53
CA GLN A 155 7.01 -17.79 8.87
C GLN A 155 7.02 -17.38 10.35
N TYR A 156 8.21 -17.39 10.94
CA TYR A 156 8.55 -16.58 12.10
C TYR A 156 9.25 -15.31 11.61
N ALA A 157 9.03 -14.20 12.30
CA ALA A 157 9.57 -12.91 11.88
C ALA A 157 10.16 -12.10 13.04
N ILE A 158 11.19 -11.32 12.69
CA ILE A 158 11.78 -10.29 13.55
C ILE A 158 11.75 -8.96 12.80
N GLY A 159 11.19 -7.91 13.40
CA GLY A 159 11.22 -6.58 12.80
C GLY A 159 9.98 -5.75 13.11
N ASN A 160 9.73 -4.74 12.29
CA ASN A 160 8.67 -3.78 12.51
C ASN A 160 7.87 -3.54 11.22
N ILE A 161 6.54 -3.49 11.37
CA ILE A 161 5.63 -3.07 10.32
C ILE A 161 4.76 -1.92 10.81
N GLU A 162 4.68 -0.88 10.00
CA GLU A 162 3.66 0.14 10.06
C GLU A 162 2.43 -0.35 9.30
N ILE A 163 1.26 -0.15 9.90
CA ILE A 163 -0.02 -0.55 9.38
C ILE A 163 -0.87 0.69 9.21
N LYS A 164 -1.25 0.96 7.97
CA LYS A 164 -2.17 2.03 7.60
C LYS A 164 -3.55 1.46 7.36
N ILE A 165 -4.52 1.96 8.12
CA ILE A 165 -5.93 1.55 8.06
C ILE A 165 -6.76 2.76 7.66
N ILE A 166 -7.59 2.64 6.63
CA ILE A 166 -8.50 3.70 6.19
C ILE A 166 -9.94 3.18 6.31
N SER A 167 -10.69 3.64 7.31
CA SER A 167 -12.05 3.16 7.63
C SER A 167 -13.14 4.22 7.51
#